data_AF-J0HAW7-F1
#
_entry.id   AF-J0HAW7-F1
#
_cell.length_a   1.000
_cell.length_b   1.000
_cell.length_c   1.000
_cell.angle_alpha   90.00
_cell.angle_beta   90.00
_cell.angle_gamma   90.00
#
_symmetry.space_group_name_H-M   'P 1'
#
loop_
_entity.id
_entity.type
_entity.pdbx_description
1 polymer ?
#
loop_
_entity_poly.entity_id
_entity_poly.type
_entity_poly.pdbx_seq_one_letter_code
_entity_poly.pdbx_strand_id
1 'polypeptide(L)'
;MTRRDFSKRHGQGNVARRGYEPAKGGLPLDGPVPRPRPSRADLRNEANSLLDAATMITRVFHCMPCDLQFRAKQLIEPVEPMACKRCGRPV
;
A
#
# COMPACT_ATOMS: atom_id res chain seq x y z
N MET A 1 40.69 21.77 -30.28
CA MET A 1 39.75 21.04 -29.41
C MET A 1 38.34 21.24 -29.96
N THR A 2 37.70 20.19 -30.48
CA THR A 2 36.32 20.28 -30.98
C THR A 2 35.38 20.58 -29.81
N ARG A 3 34.75 21.76 -29.78
CA ARG A 3 33.68 22.11 -28.83
C ARG A 3 32.48 21.18 -29.09
N ARG A 4 32.47 20.01 -28.45
CA ARG A 4 31.27 19.16 -28.39
C ARG A 4 30.35 19.79 -27.36
N ASP A 5 29.18 20.25 -27.82
CA ASP A 5 28.15 20.75 -26.92
C ASP A 5 27.42 19.56 -26.26
N PHE A 6 27.46 19.52 -24.94
CA PHE A 6 26.81 18.48 -24.13
C PHE A 6 25.48 18.94 -23.52
N SER A 7 25.00 20.14 -23.86
CA SER A 7 23.72 20.70 -23.39
C SER A 7 22.57 19.68 -23.47
N LYS A 8 22.40 19.02 -24.62
CA LYS A 8 21.39 17.96 -24.83
C LYS A 8 21.54 16.76 -23.91
N ARG A 9 22.77 16.32 -23.64
CA ARG A 9 23.04 15.16 -22.77
C ARG A 9 22.72 15.49 -21.31
N HIS A 10 23.01 16.73 -20.89
CA HIS A 10 22.62 17.24 -19.58
C HIS A 10 21.10 17.39 -19.43
N GLY A 11 20.42 17.90 -20.46
CA GLY A 11 18.95 17.99 -20.49
C GLY A 11 18.28 16.62 -20.35
N GLN A 12 18.73 15.63 -21.13
CA GLN A 12 18.23 14.24 -21.03
C GLN A 12 18.42 13.64 -19.63
N GLY A 13 19.57 13.87 -18.98
CA GLY A 13 19.80 13.42 -17.61
C GLY A 13 18.87 14.08 -16.59
N ASN A 14 18.56 15.36 -16.78
CA ASN A 14 17.62 16.10 -15.93
C ASN A 14 16.18 15.60 -16.10
N VAL A 15 15.72 15.40 -17.34
CA VAL A 15 14.39 14.84 -17.64
C VAL A 15 14.26 13.43 -17.06
N ALA A 16 15.26 12.56 -17.22
CA ALA A 16 15.21 11.21 -16.68
C ALA A 16 15.08 11.18 -15.14
N ARG A 17 15.71 12.14 -14.44
CA ARG A 17 15.63 12.24 -12.97
C ARG A 17 14.37 12.93 -12.47
N ARG A 18 13.84 13.92 -13.20
CA ARG A 18 12.80 14.85 -12.70
C ARG A 18 11.47 14.79 -13.46
N GLY A 19 11.45 14.17 -14.63
CA GLY A 19 10.27 14.04 -15.49
C GLY A 19 9.99 15.24 -16.41
N TYR A 20 10.71 16.36 -16.26
CA TYR A 20 10.56 17.54 -17.12
C TYR A 20 11.85 18.38 -17.16
N GLU A 21 11.98 19.23 -18.19
CA GLU A 21 13.05 20.24 -18.32
C GLU A 21 12.44 21.63 -18.53
N PRO A 22 12.85 22.66 -17.76
CA PRO A 22 12.32 24.00 -17.92
C PRO A 22 12.82 24.65 -19.23
N ALA A 23 11.89 25.14 -20.04
CA ALA A 23 12.12 25.66 -21.39
C ALA A 23 13.14 26.82 -21.51
N LYS A 24 13.51 27.48 -20.40
CA LYS A 24 14.43 28.64 -20.38
C LYS A 24 15.78 28.37 -19.71
N GLY A 25 16.15 27.10 -19.44
CA GLY A 25 17.46 26.77 -18.87
C GLY A 25 17.73 27.37 -17.48
N GLY A 26 16.68 27.79 -16.77
CA GLY A 26 16.78 28.36 -15.43
C GLY A 26 17.17 27.31 -14.40
N LEU A 27 17.91 27.76 -13.36
CA LEU A 27 18.19 26.95 -12.18
C LEU A 27 16.86 26.38 -11.63
N PRO A 28 16.82 25.08 -11.33
CA PRO A 28 15.58 24.42 -10.96
C PRO A 28 15.00 25.08 -9.72
N LEU A 29 13.72 25.43 -9.79
CA LEU A 29 12.94 25.84 -8.62
C LEU A 29 13.06 24.75 -7.56
N ASP A 30 13.26 25.16 -6.30
CA ASP A 30 13.31 24.32 -5.09
C ASP A 30 11.94 23.67 -4.82
N GLY A 31 11.44 22.92 -5.79
CA GLY A 31 10.32 22.03 -5.58
C GLY A 31 10.74 20.89 -4.65
N PRO A 32 9.81 20.36 -3.84
CA PRO A 32 10.11 19.21 -2.99
C PRO A 32 10.71 18.10 -3.84
N VAL A 33 11.81 17.53 -3.35
CA VAL A 33 12.53 16.44 -4.01
C VAL A 33 11.50 15.38 -4.42
N PRO A 34 11.44 14.98 -5.71
CA PRO A 34 10.55 13.91 -6.15
C PRO A 34 10.80 12.70 -5.27
N ARG A 35 9.75 12.20 -4.61
CA ARG A 35 9.89 11.01 -3.77
C ARG A 35 10.47 9.89 -4.63
N PRO A 36 11.50 9.17 -4.14
CA PRO A 36 12.05 8.04 -4.88
C PRO A 36 10.91 7.06 -5.20
N ARG A 37 10.88 6.59 -6.45
CA ARG A 37 9.91 5.58 -6.85
C ARG A 37 10.12 4.36 -5.95
N PRO A 38 9.05 3.77 -5.38
CA PRO A 38 9.17 2.56 -4.57
C PRO A 38 9.87 1.48 -5.40
N SER A 39 10.78 0.75 -4.77
CA SER A 39 11.48 -0.32 -5.44
C SER A 39 10.50 -1.45 -5.77
N ARG A 40 10.88 -2.33 -6.70
CA ARG A 40 10.07 -3.52 -7.01
C ARG A 40 9.90 -4.43 -5.78
N ALA A 41 10.84 -4.39 -4.84
CA ALA A 41 10.74 -5.09 -3.57
C ALA A 41 9.71 -4.42 -2.63
N ASP A 42 9.71 -3.10 -2.55
CA ASP A 42 8.73 -2.35 -1.75
C ASP A 42 7.30 -2.57 -2.25
N LEU A 43 7.10 -2.54 -3.56
CA LEU A 43 5.79 -2.83 -4.17
C LEU A 43 5.32 -4.27 -3.92
N ARG A 44 6.26 -5.23 -3.86
CA ARG A 44 5.94 -6.62 -3.50
C ARG A 44 5.59 -6.75 -2.03
N ASN A 45 6.30 -6.07 -1.14
CA ASN A 45 6.01 -6.06 0.29
C ASN A 45 4.66 -5.40 0.57
N GLU A 46 4.30 -4.34 -0.15
CA GLU A 46 2.99 -3.69 -0.07
C GLU A 46 1.86 -4.58 -0.62
N ALA A 47 2.08 -5.26 -1.74
CA ALA A 47 1.11 -6.23 -2.26
C ALA A 47 0.95 -7.43 -1.31
N ASN A 48 2.05 -7.94 -0.74
CA ASN A 48 2.00 -9.03 0.22
C ASN A 48 1.37 -8.58 1.54
N SER A 49 1.60 -7.35 2.03
CA SER A 49 0.93 -6.86 3.23
C SER A 49 -0.58 -6.67 3.04
N LEU A 50 -1.03 -6.39 1.81
CA LEU A 50 -2.45 -6.38 1.46
C LEU A 50 -3.07 -7.79 1.39
N LEU A 51 -2.28 -8.81 1.05
CA LEU A 51 -2.72 -10.21 1.02
C LEU A 51 -2.63 -10.87 2.40
N ASP A 52 -1.57 -10.58 3.16
CA ASP A 52 -1.32 -11.00 4.55
C ASP A 52 -2.17 -10.22 5.55
N ALA A 53 -2.80 -9.12 5.14
CA ALA A 53 -4.02 -8.60 5.77
C ALA A 53 -5.14 -9.61 5.52
N ALA A 54 -4.98 -10.76 6.15
CA ALA A 54 -5.83 -11.92 6.13
C ALA A 54 -7.28 -11.45 6.09
N THR A 55 -7.92 -11.70 4.95
CA THR A 55 -9.28 -11.32 4.62
C THR A 55 -10.17 -11.56 5.83
N MET A 56 -10.49 -10.48 6.55
CA MET A 56 -11.40 -10.54 7.69
C MET A 56 -12.82 -10.42 7.15
N ILE A 57 -13.63 -11.44 7.39
CA ILE A 57 -15.06 -11.42 7.07
C ILE A 57 -15.88 -11.22 8.33
N THR A 58 -16.97 -10.46 8.20
CA THR A 58 -17.95 -10.33 9.28
C THR A 58 -18.93 -11.48 9.19
N ARG A 59 -18.91 -12.39 10.17
CA ARG A 59 -19.85 -13.51 10.28
C ARG A 59 -20.95 -13.18 11.29
N VAL A 60 -22.13 -13.75 11.05
CA VAL A 60 -23.27 -13.69 11.98
C VAL A 60 -23.28 -14.99 12.77
N PHE A 61 -23.25 -14.87 14.09
CA PHE A 61 -23.28 -15.98 15.03
C PHE A 61 -24.62 -16.01 15.74
N HIS A 62 -25.13 -17.22 15.98
CA HIS A 62 -26.38 -17.45 16.68
C HIS A 62 -26.18 -18.41 17.84
N CYS A 63 -26.30 -17.90 19.06
CA CYS A 63 -26.12 -18.71 20.26
C CYS A 63 -27.44 -19.37 20.67
N MET A 64 -27.59 -20.66 20.38
CA MET A 64 -28.77 -21.48 20.72
C MET A 64 -29.24 -21.36 22.19
N PRO A 65 -28.38 -21.48 23.22
CA PRO A 65 -28.86 -21.44 24.61
C PRO A 65 -29.34 -20.05 25.06
N CYS A 66 -28.96 -18.99 24.36
CA CYS A 66 -29.11 -17.60 24.81
C CYS A 66 -29.94 -16.78 23.80
N ASP A 67 -30.36 -17.43 22.71
CA ASP A 67 -31.06 -16.92 21.52
C ASP A 67 -30.47 -15.63 20.95
N LEU A 68 -29.18 -15.40 21.21
CA LEU A 68 -28.51 -14.14 20.88
C LEU A 68 -27.90 -14.24 19.49
N GLN A 69 -28.29 -13.33 18.60
CA GLN A 69 -27.61 -13.11 17.33
C GLN A 69 -26.63 -11.95 17.44
N PHE A 70 -25.39 -12.16 17.02
CA PHE A 70 -24.37 -11.12 17.03
C PHE A 70 -23.38 -11.25 15.88
N ARG A 71 -22.69 -10.15 15.58
CA ARG A 71 -21.73 -10.07 14.47
C ARG A 71 -20.31 -10.00 15.02
N ALA A 72 -19.39 -10.72 14.39
CA ALA A 72 -17.98 -10.68 14.74
C ALA A 72 -17.09 -10.87 13.50
N LYS A 73 -15.92 -10.22 13.54
CA LYS A 73 -14.92 -10.30 12.47
C LYS A 73 -14.04 -11.52 12.72
N GLN A 74 -13.88 -12.35 11.71
CA GLN A 74 -12.99 -13.52 11.74
C GLN A 74 -12.18 -13.60 10.45
N LEU A 75 -11.03 -14.25 10.52
CA LEU A 75 -10.26 -14.64 9.34
C LEU A 75 -11.12 -15.58 8.46
N ILE A 76 -10.93 -15.53 7.14
CA ILE A 76 -11.58 -16.47 6.22
C ILE A 76 -11.21 -17.91 6.62
N GLU A 77 -9.92 -18.16 6.87
CA GLU A 77 -9.39 -19.43 7.38
C GLU A 77 -8.16 -19.16 8.29
N PRO A 78 -7.98 -19.91 9.39
CA PRO A 78 -8.90 -20.87 9.99
C PRO A 78 -10.09 -20.20 10.71
N VAL A 79 -11.21 -20.92 10.80
CA VAL A 79 -12.37 -20.49 11.59
C VAL A 79 -12.07 -20.73 13.06
N GLU A 80 -11.81 -19.66 13.81
CA GLU A 80 -11.60 -19.79 15.25
C GLU A 80 -12.93 -20.08 15.97
N PRO A 81 -12.95 -21.02 16.94
CA PRO A 81 -14.14 -21.23 17.77
C PRO A 81 -14.43 -19.98 18.60
N MET A 82 -15.68 -19.53 18.62
CA MET A 82 -16.08 -18.30 19.30
C MET A 82 -17.04 -18.58 20.46
N ALA A 83 -16.86 -17.86 21.56
CA ALA A 83 -17.77 -17.90 22.70
C ALA A 83 -18.84 -16.79 22.60
N CYS A 84 -20.06 -17.11 23.04
CA CYS A 84 -21.15 -16.15 23.12
C CYS A 84 -20.82 -15.06 24.14
N LYS A 85 -20.94 -13.79 23.74
CA LYS A 85 -20.69 -12.63 24.61
C LYS A 85 -21.55 -12.58 25.86
N ARG A 86 -22.72 -13.24 25.84
CA ARG A 86 -23.68 -13.22 26.96
C ARG A 86 -23.50 -14.37 27.93
N CYS A 87 -23.18 -15.56 27.44
CA CYS A 87 -23.22 -16.78 28.26
C CYS A 87 -21.94 -17.62 28.21
N GLY A 88 -20.92 -17.19 27.45
CA GLY A 88 -19.60 -17.82 27.41
C GLY A 88 -19.53 -19.19 26.75
N ARG A 89 -20.68 -19.75 26.31
CA ARG A 89 -20.74 -21.03 25.60
C ARG A 89 -20.29 -20.89 24.15
N PRO A 90 -19.72 -21.94 23.53
CA PRO A 90 -19.34 -21.92 22.12
C PRO A 90 -20.57 -21.68 21.22
N VAL A 91 -20.35 -20.97 20.12
CA VAL A 91 -21.35 -20.61 19.11
C VAL A 91 -20.99 -21.23 17.77
#